data_AF-A0A497KWR8-F1
#
_entry.id   AF-A0A497KWR8-F1
#
_cell.length_a   1.000
_cell.length_b   1.000
_cell.length_c   1.000
_cell.angle_alpha   90.00
_cell.angle_beta   90.00
_cell.angle_gamma   90.00
#
_symmetry.space_group_name_H-M   'P 1'
#
loop_
_entity.id
_entity.type
_entity.pdbx_description
1 polymer ?
#
loop_
_entity_poly.entity_id
_entity_poly.type
_entity_poly.pdbx_seq_one_letter_code
_entity_poly.pdbx_strand_id
1 'polypeptide(L)'
;MSMTVVALCLDGVDWNYLKAADTPFIDALVREGVSTTAKAMIPSVTNINHASILTASYPERHGISGNTYYDRVRGLDIYMDDAVFLRCPTLLEEASRRGLRTLLLTVKDKLRRLLSRGVTHSYSVEKPSDEVVKALGRPPSIYTAEADLWLLRALRWEVEHHRWDLIYASTTDYMLHKHDPGDDEVRDYLSAIDEELEAIYGLGVILGLTADHGMRAKRVNLDPVKLLAEHGIEAHLTAAIRDEHYVHHMNLGGSAYLYLEDVEEARRILSEAEGIELALTRDEAAERFRLPRDRIGDLMLLAEEEYTLGLNPSSPYRDVELRSHGSLHEADVPLILSLDRQLRGVVENRLLLPLLGFRADAPR
;
A
#
# COMPACT_ATOMS: atom_id res chain seq x y z
N MET A 1 16.45 -11.34 26.69
CA MET A 1 16.42 -10.12 25.85
C MET A 1 15.25 -10.31 24.89
N SER A 2 14.40 -9.30 24.69
CA SER A 2 13.33 -9.37 23.69
C SER A 2 13.94 -9.53 22.30
N MET A 3 13.36 -10.40 21.47
CA MET A 3 13.73 -10.51 20.06
C MET A 3 13.21 -9.29 19.29
N THR A 4 13.98 -8.82 18.32
CA THR A 4 13.54 -7.78 17.38
C THR A 4 12.36 -8.29 16.57
N VAL A 5 11.30 -7.50 16.46
CA VAL A 5 10.16 -7.79 15.58
C VAL A 5 10.30 -6.98 14.30
N VAL A 6 10.22 -7.65 13.15
CA VAL A 6 10.27 -7.07 11.81
C VAL A 6 8.94 -7.30 11.11
N ALA A 7 8.24 -6.22 10.80
CA ALA A 7 7.06 -6.20 9.95
C ALA A 7 7.46 -5.64 8.57
N LEU A 8 7.38 -6.45 7.53
CA LEU A 8 7.75 -6.07 6.17
C LEU A 8 6.51 -6.06 5.26
N CYS A 9 6.34 -4.96 4.55
CA CYS A 9 5.38 -4.82 3.47
C CYS A 9 6.12 -4.97 2.12
N LEU A 10 5.81 -6.04 1.40
CA LEU A 10 6.26 -6.29 0.04
C LEU A 10 5.25 -5.64 -0.90
N ASP A 11 5.45 -4.36 -1.21
CA ASP A 11 4.54 -3.50 -1.96
C ASP A 11 4.12 -4.14 -3.31
N GLY A 12 2.80 -4.26 -3.51
CA GLY A 12 2.19 -4.91 -4.68
C GLY A 12 2.24 -6.44 -4.76
N VAL A 13 3.00 -7.13 -3.89
CA VAL A 13 3.28 -8.58 -4.01
C VAL A 13 2.09 -9.41 -3.52
N ASP A 14 1.33 -9.96 -4.46
CA ASP A 14 0.29 -10.93 -4.17
C ASP A 14 0.74 -12.40 -4.31
N TRP A 15 -0.18 -13.32 -4.05
CA TRP A 15 0.07 -14.76 -4.15
C TRP A 15 0.45 -15.24 -5.56
N ASN A 16 0.06 -14.53 -6.62
CA ASN A 16 0.40 -14.94 -7.98
C ASN A 16 1.90 -14.73 -8.24
N TYR A 17 2.47 -13.63 -7.73
CA TYR A 17 3.91 -13.38 -7.78
C TYR A 17 4.70 -14.39 -6.97
N LEU A 18 4.32 -14.63 -5.71
CA LEU A 18 5.04 -15.58 -4.86
C LEU A 18 5.01 -17.02 -5.41
N LYS A 19 3.89 -17.44 -6.00
CA LYS A 19 3.77 -18.79 -6.61
C LYS A 19 4.55 -18.95 -7.91
N ALA A 20 4.87 -17.85 -8.58
CA ALA A 20 5.56 -17.88 -9.87
C ALA A 20 7.09 -17.84 -9.72
N ALA A 21 7.60 -17.24 -8.64
CA ALA A 21 9.03 -17.13 -8.34
C ALA A 21 9.56 -18.30 -7.51
N ASP A 22 10.87 -18.56 -7.59
CA ASP A 22 11.55 -19.53 -6.72
C ASP A 22 11.89 -18.84 -5.39
N THR A 23 11.05 -19.06 -4.36
CA THR A 23 11.16 -18.39 -3.05
C THR A 23 11.20 -19.43 -1.91
N PRO A 24 12.24 -20.29 -1.86
CA PRO A 24 12.29 -21.44 -0.96
C PRO A 24 12.17 -21.07 0.53
N PHE A 25 12.66 -19.89 0.95
CA PHE A 25 12.55 -19.44 2.33
C PHE A 25 11.11 -19.01 2.67
N ILE A 26 10.48 -18.17 1.85
CA ILE A 26 9.08 -17.80 2.00
C ILE A 26 8.18 -19.05 1.95
N ASP A 27 8.45 -19.99 1.04
CA ASP A 27 7.73 -21.26 0.96
C ASP A 27 7.87 -22.09 2.24
N ALA A 28 9.06 -22.12 2.84
CA ALA A 28 9.26 -22.75 4.13
C ALA A 28 8.46 -22.06 5.24
N LEU A 29 8.47 -20.72 5.31
CA LEU A 29 7.64 -19.95 6.24
C LEU A 29 6.14 -20.21 6.05
N VAL A 30 5.68 -20.35 4.81
CA VAL A 30 4.28 -20.67 4.49
C VAL A 30 3.89 -22.06 4.99
N ARG A 31 4.78 -23.04 4.85
CA ARG A 31 4.55 -24.44 5.30
C ARG A 31 4.66 -24.61 6.81
N GLU A 32 5.61 -23.94 7.45
CA GLU A 32 6.00 -24.18 8.84
C GLU A 32 5.44 -23.15 9.82
N GLY A 33 5.16 -21.94 9.34
CA GLY A 33 4.59 -20.84 10.11
C GLY A 33 3.08 -20.69 9.95
N VAL A 34 2.60 -19.45 10.09
CA VAL A 34 1.20 -19.09 9.87
C VAL A 34 1.10 -18.26 8.59
N SER A 35 0.32 -18.74 7.63
CA SER A 35 0.06 -18.02 6.38
C SER A 35 -1.44 -17.98 6.04
N THR A 36 -1.89 -16.88 5.46
CA THR A 36 -3.26 -16.72 4.98
C THR A 36 -3.37 -15.63 3.92
N THR A 37 -4.49 -15.61 3.18
CA THR A 37 -4.87 -14.44 2.40
C THR A 37 -5.53 -13.41 3.30
N ALA A 38 -4.91 -12.25 3.43
CA ALA A 38 -5.49 -11.09 4.10
C ALA A 38 -6.16 -10.16 3.10
N LYS A 39 -7.16 -9.39 3.58
CA LYS A 39 -7.79 -8.32 2.82
C LYS A 39 -7.10 -6.99 3.07
N ALA A 40 -6.64 -6.34 2.02
CA ALA A 40 -6.23 -4.94 2.01
C ALA A 40 -7.45 -4.02 2.12
N MET A 41 -7.21 -2.78 2.55
CA MET A 41 -8.22 -1.73 2.55
C MET A 41 -8.56 -1.29 1.12
N ILE A 42 -9.78 -0.81 0.94
CA ILE A 42 -10.29 -0.26 -0.31
C ILE A 42 -10.42 1.27 -0.17
N PRO A 43 -9.87 2.08 -1.10
CA PRO A 43 -9.12 1.69 -2.30
C PRO A 43 -7.80 0.96 -1.99
N SER A 44 -7.47 -0.07 -2.76
CA SER A 44 -6.25 -0.89 -2.58
C SER A 44 -5.01 -0.16 -3.11
N VAL A 45 -4.70 0.97 -2.48
CA VAL A 45 -3.56 1.84 -2.82
C VAL A 45 -2.61 1.99 -1.64
N THR A 46 -1.38 2.44 -1.93
CA THR A 46 -0.25 2.45 -1.00
C THR A 46 -0.51 3.20 0.31
N ASN A 47 -0.81 4.51 0.28
CA ASN A 47 -0.83 5.32 1.51
C ASN A 47 -1.90 4.86 2.52
N ILE A 48 -3.10 4.50 2.03
CA ILE A 48 -4.21 4.06 2.89
C ILE A 48 -3.90 2.72 3.56
N ASN A 49 -3.30 1.78 2.84
CA ASN A 49 -2.96 0.46 3.37
C ASN A 49 -1.77 0.53 4.34
N HIS A 50 -0.73 1.28 4.01
CA HIS A 50 0.37 1.54 4.94
C HIS A 50 -0.08 2.22 6.24
N ALA A 51 -0.95 3.24 6.14
CA ALA A 51 -1.53 3.88 7.31
C ALA A 51 -2.38 2.89 8.11
N SER A 52 -3.13 2.00 7.45
CA SER A 52 -3.94 0.98 8.12
C SER A 52 -3.08 -0.04 8.87
N ILE A 53 -2.02 -0.56 8.22
CA ILE A 53 -1.04 -1.47 8.82
C ILE A 53 -0.38 -0.84 10.05
N LEU A 54 0.15 0.37 9.91
CA LEU A 54 0.88 1.00 11.02
C LEU A 54 -0.02 1.54 12.12
N THR A 55 -1.30 1.80 11.88
CA THR A 55 -2.24 2.24 12.94
C THR A 55 -3.10 1.11 13.48
N ALA A 56 -3.02 -0.07 12.86
CA ALA A 56 -3.93 -1.20 13.05
C ALA A 56 -5.42 -0.82 12.98
N SER A 57 -5.75 0.19 12.18
CA SER A 57 -7.10 0.78 12.15
C SER A 57 -7.62 0.99 10.74
N TYR A 58 -8.93 1.23 10.64
CA TYR A 58 -9.58 1.55 9.38
C TYR A 58 -9.36 3.01 8.95
N PRO A 59 -9.53 3.32 7.66
CA PRO A 59 -9.41 4.67 7.09
C PRO A 59 -10.21 5.76 7.81
N GLU A 60 -11.41 5.47 8.27
CA GLU A 60 -12.25 6.40 9.04
C GLU A 60 -11.55 6.89 10.32
N ARG A 61 -10.66 6.08 10.90
CA ARG A 61 -9.94 6.40 12.15
C ARG A 61 -8.62 7.10 11.87
N HIS A 62 -7.79 6.60 10.96
CA HIS A 62 -6.49 7.23 10.68
C HIS A 62 -6.60 8.40 9.70
N GLY A 63 -7.67 8.49 8.93
CA GLY A 63 -8.02 9.62 8.08
C GLY A 63 -7.44 9.59 6.66
N ILE A 64 -6.68 8.58 6.26
CA ILE A 64 -6.10 8.49 4.91
C ILE A 64 -7.11 7.78 4.01
N SER A 65 -7.57 8.41 2.93
CA SER A 65 -8.58 7.86 2.00
C SER A 65 -8.03 7.44 0.65
N GLY A 66 -6.74 7.70 0.41
CA GLY A 66 -6.01 7.43 -0.82
C GLY A 66 -4.65 8.13 -0.78
N ASN A 67 -3.97 8.19 -1.91
CA ASN A 67 -2.74 8.98 -2.06
C ASN A 67 -3.06 10.48 -2.21
N THR A 68 -4.25 10.81 -2.72
CA THR A 68 -4.73 12.17 -2.96
C THR A 68 -6.21 12.29 -2.60
N TYR A 69 -6.65 13.44 -2.11
CA TYR A 69 -8.07 13.81 -2.01
C TYR A 69 -8.30 15.24 -2.49
N TYR A 70 -9.54 15.60 -2.87
CA TYR A 70 -9.87 16.96 -3.26
C TYR A 70 -10.36 17.78 -2.07
N ASP A 71 -9.68 18.88 -1.77
CA ASP A 71 -10.09 19.86 -0.77
C ASP A 71 -11.04 20.87 -1.41
N ARG A 72 -12.36 20.71 -1.19
CA ARG A 72 -13.39 21.61 -1.75
C ARG A 72 -13.26 23.05 -1.27
N VAL A 73 -12.70 23.28 -0.08
CA VAL A 73 -12.55 24.63 0.46
C VAL A 73 -11.46 25.37 -0.30
N ARG A 74 -10.38 24.66 -0.65
CA ARG A 74 -9.26 25.22 -1.42
C ARG A 74 -9.42 25.06 -2.93
N GLY A 75 -10.32 24.20 -3.39
CA GLY A 75 -10.57 23.91 -4.79
C GLY A 75 -9.42 23.16 -5.48
N LEU A 76 -8.65 22.35 -4.75
CA LEU A 76 -7.47 21.66 -5.31
C LEU A 76 -7.23 20.27 -4.70
N ASP A 77 -6.57 19.41 -5.47
CA ASP A 77 -6.14 18.09 -5.03
C ASP A 77 -4.94 18.18 -4.06
N ILE A 78 -5.03 17.49 -2.94
CA ILE A 78 -4.04 17.47 -1.86
C ILE A 78 -3.45 16.05 -1.75
N TYR A 79 -2.13 15.94 -1.88
CA TYR A 79 -1.40 14.71 -1.60
C TYR A 79 -1.40 14.40 -0.10
N MET A 80 -1.70 13.15 0.25
CA MET A 80 -1.82 12.67 1.62
C MET A 80 -0.54 11.99 2.10
N ASP A 81 0.59 12.69 2.04
CA ASP A 81 1.94 12.14 2.20
C ASP A 81 2.73 12.73 3.39
N ASP A 82 2.04 13.44 4.27
CA ASP A 82 2.58 14.01 5.51
C ASP A 82 1.80 13.53 6.74
N ALA A 83 2.50 13.36 7.86
CA ALA A 83 1.91 12.90 9.12
C ALA A 83 0.82 13.82 9.68
N VAL A 84 0.72 15.08 9.24
CA VAL A 84 -0.39 15.98 9.58
C VAL A 84 -1.76 15.44 9.13
N PHE A 85 -1.79 14.57 8.12
CA PHE A 85 -3.03 13.94 7.68
C PHE A 85 -3.49 12.79 8.59
N LEU A 86 -2.58 12.19 9.37
CA LEU A 86 -2.90 11.10 10.29
C LEU A 86 -3.63 11.61 11.55
N ARG A 87 -4.85 11.11 11.74
CA ARG A 87 -5.74 11.44 12.88
C ARG A 87 -5.49 10.62 14.14
N CYS A 88 -4.74 9.53 14.04
CA CYS A 88 -4.38 8.68 15.18
C CYS A 88 -2.89 8.34 15.15
N PRO A 89 -2.29 7.95 16.30
CA PRO A 89 -0.90 7.53 16.34
C PRO A 89 -0.69 6.19 15.62
N THR A 90 0.52 6.00 15.09
CA THR A 90 0.98 4.68 14.62
C THR A 90 1.38 3.82 15.82
N LEU A 91 1.46 2.50 15.62
CA LEU A 91 1.98 1.56 16.60
C LEU A 91 3.49 1.73 16.81
N LEU A 92 4.22 2.25 15.81
CA LEU A 92 5.62 2.66 15.99
C LEU A 92 5.74 3.86 16.94
N GLU A 93 4.86 4.86 16.76
CA GLU A 93 4.76 6.03 17.64
C GLU A 93 4.40 5.61 19.07
N GLU A 94 3.42 4.72 19.22
CA GLU A 94 2.95 4.24 20.51
C GLU A 94 4.00 3.36 21.22
N ALA A 95 4.70 2.49 20.49
CA ALA A 95 5.81 1.71 21.04
C ALA A 95 6.97 2.62 21.50
N SER A 96 7.33 3.61 20.70
CA SER A 96 8.35 4.62 21.05
C SER A 96 8.00 5.38 22.34
N ARG A 97 6.73 5.80 22.48
CA ARG A 97 6.23 6.45 23.72
C ARG A 97 6.31 5.57 24.96
N ARG A 98 6.35 4.24 24.79
CA ARG A 98 6.53 3.25 25.87
C ARG A 98 8.00 2.94 26.16
N GLY A 99 8.93 3.63 25.50
CA GLY A 99 10.38 3.45 25.68
C GLY A 99 10.98 2.34 24.81
N LEU A 100 10.21 1.75 23.90
CA LEU A 100 10.72 0.78 22.93
C LEU A 100 11.44 1.51 21.78
N ARG A 101 12.49 0.90 21.23
CA ARG A 101 13.21 1.45 20.09
C ARG A 101 12.55 1.02 18.78
N THR A 102 12.06 1.98 18.01
CA THR A 102 11.36 1.73 16.74
C THR A 102 12.10 2.27 15.52
N LEU A 103 12.09 1.50 14.44
CA LEU A 103 12.70 1.88 13.17
C LEU A 103 11.67 1.82 12.03
N LEU A 104 11.65 2.85 11.19
CA LEU A 104 10.88 2.90 9.95
C LEU A 104 11.80 3.01 8.73
N LEU A 105 11.78 2.00 7.87
CA LEU A 105 12.51 1.95 6.61
C LEU A 105 11.54 1.95 5.43
N THR A 106 11.81 2.74 4.40
CA THR A 106 10.99 2.78 3.19
C THR A 106 11.88 3.01 1.97
N VAL A 107 11.42 2.70 0.77
CA VAL A 107 12.12 3.17 -0.43
C VAL A 107 11.82 4.64 -0.72
N LYS A 108 10.54 5.00 -0.84
CA LYS A 108 10.07 6.37 -1.14
C LYS A 108 10.00 7.23 0.13
N ASP A 109 10.65 8.39 0.16
CA ASP A 109 10.68 9.32 1.30
C ASP A 109 9.30 9.87 1.65
N LYS A 110 8.39 9.99 0.67
CA LYS A 110 7.01 10.43 0.93
C LYS A 110 6.29 9.51 1.92
N LEU A 111 6.51 8.20 1.81
CA LEU A 111 5.90 7.22 2.70
C LEU A 111 6.51 7.32 4.10
N ARG A 112 7.84 7.52 4.17
CA ARG A 112 8.54 7.84 5.42
C ARG A 112 7.95 9.07 6.09
N ARG A 113 7.75 10.18 5.36
CA ARG A 113 7.19 11.43 5.91
C ARG A 113 5.81 11.20 6.52
N LEU A 114 4.92 10.52 5.81
CA LEU A 114 3.58 10.17 6.28
C LEU A 114 3.61 9.41 7.62
N LEU A 115 4.54 8.48 7.81
CA LEU A 115 4.48 7.47 8.87
C LEU A 115 5.50 7.64 10.00
N SER A 116 6.47 8.55 9.84
CA SER A 116 7.63 8.73 10.75
C SER A 116 7.33 9.46 12.07
N ARG A 117 6.11 9.98 12.27
CA ARG A 117 5.77 10.77 13.47
C ARG A 117 6.00 9.95 14.74
N GLY A 118 6.89 10.43 15.60
CA GLY A 118 7.19 9.82 16.90
C GLY A 118 7.98 8.50 16.87
N VAL A 119 8.47 8.06 15.69
CA VAL A 119 9.36 6.90 15.56
C VAL A 119 10.75 7.23 16.11
N THR A 120 11.46 6.27 16.71
CA THR A 120 12.81 6.51 17.27
C THR A 120 13.82 6.86 16.17
N HIS A 121 13.80 6.14 15.05
CA HIS A 121 14.61 6.45 13.88
C HIS A 121 13.88 6.10 12.58
N SER A 122 14.16 6.83 11.50
CA SER A 122 13.61 6.53 10.18
C SER A 122 14.49 7.08 9.08
N TYR A 123 14.62 6.36 7.98
CA TYR A 123 15.21 6.86 6.74
C TYR A 123 14.59 6.15 5.54
N SER A 124 14.88 6.64 4.34
CA SER A 124 14.43 6.00 3.10
C SER A 124 15.59 5.76 2.15
N VAL A 125 15.39 4.98 1.09
CA VAL A 125 16.37 4.83 0.02
C VAL A 125 16.68 6.18 -0.64
N GLU A 126 15.67 7.05 -0.81
CA GLU A 126 15.89 8.42 -1.34
C GLU A 126 16.67 9.34 -0.39
N LYS A 127 16.50 9.15 0.93
CA LYS A 127 17.16 9.92 1.98
C LYS A 127 17.77 8.97 3.02
N PRO A 128 18.87 8.28 2.65
CA PRO A 128 19.42 7.21 3.47
C PRO A 128 20.20 7.75 4.67
N SER A 129 20.38 6.89 5.68
CA SER A 129 21.30 7.17 6.80
C SER A 129 22.75 7.18 6.32
N ASP A 130 23.52 8.18 6.75
CA ASP A 130 24.95 8.30 6.41
C ASP A 130 25.76 7.08 6.89
N GLU A 131 25.37 6.49 8.02
CA GLU A 131 26.03 5.31 8.59
C GLU A 131 25.83 4.08 7.69
N VAL A 132 24.60 3.88 7.23
CA VAL A 132 24.23 2.80 6.32
C VAL A 132 24.89 3.00 4.95
N VAL A 133 24.92 4.23 4.42
CA VAL A 133 25.61 4.54 3.16
C VAL A 133 27.11 4.26 3.26
N LYS A 134 27.73 4.53 4.42
CA LYS A 134 29.14 4.22 4.64
C LYS A 134 29.39 2.70 4.66
N ALA A 135 28.44 1.92 5.14
CA ALA A 135 28.54 0.46 5.20
C ALA A 135 28.22 -0.23 3.86
N LEU A 136 27.16 0.18 3.18
CA LEU A 136 26.60 -0.52 2.01
C LEU A 136 26.86 0.20 0.68
N GLY A 137 27.40 1.41 0.72
CA GLY A 137 27.46 2.30 -0.45
C GLY A 137 26.15 3.07 -0.67
N ARG A 138 26.20 4.02 -1.61
CA ARG A 138 25.02 4.82 -1.95
C ARG A 138 23.95 3.94 -2.61
N PRO A 139 22.67 4.13 -2.26
CA PRO A 139 21.59 3.41 -2.92
C PRO A 139 21.46 3.77 -4.40
N PRO A 140 20.84 2.89 -5.21
CA PRO A 140 20.48 3.19 -6.59
C PRO A 140 19.31 4.19 -6.67
N SER A 141 18.88 4.47 -7.90
CA SER A 141 17.59 5.13 -8.14
C SER A 141 16.43 4.28 -7.63
N ILE A 142 15.39 4.92 -7.08
CA ILE A 142 14.15 4.26 -6.63
C ILE A 142 13.34 3.61 -7.76
N TYR A 143 13.67 3.91 -9.01
CA TYR A 143 13.07 3.28 -10.19
C TYR A 143 13.90 2.07 -10.65
N THR A 144 14.30 1.21 -9.70
CA THR A 144 15.06 -0.01 -9.97
C THR A 144 14.69 -1.10 -8.96
N ALA A 145 14.77 -2.37 -9.37
CA ALA A 145 14.68 -3.54 -8.47
C ALA A 145 15.69 -3.46 -7.30
N GLU A 146 16.88 -2.94 -7.59
CA GLU A 146 17.98 -2.82 -6.63
C GLU A 146 17.66 -1.89 -5.46
N ALA A 147 16.68 -0.98 -5.59
CA ALA A 147 16.27 -0.11 -4.50
C ALA A 147 15.66 -0.91 -3.32
N ASP A 148 14.84 -1.91 -3.62
CA ASP A 148 14.24 -2.78 -2.61
C ASP A 148 15.29 -3.72 -1.99
N LEU A 149 16.19 -4.27 -2.81
CA LEU A 149 17.30 -5.09 -2.31
C LEU A 149 18.25 -4.28 -1.41
N TRP A 150 18.57 -3.04 -1.77
CA TRP A 150 19.35 -2.15 -0.92
C TRP A 150 18.63 -1.88 0.40
N LEU A 151 17.30 -1.67 0.38
CA LEU A 151 16.49 -1.51 1.59
C LEU A 151 16.59 -2.75 2.51
N LEU A 152 16.48 -3.96 1.96
CA LEU A 152 16.58 -5.19 2.74
C LEU A 152 18.00 -5.38 3.31
N ARG A 153 19.04 -5.06 2.54
CA ARG A 153 20.42 -5.06 3.06
C ARG A 153 20.62 -4.03 4.17
N ALA A 154 19.99 -2.86 4.05
CA ALA A 154 19.98 -1.85 5.10
C ALA A 154 19.25 -2.34 6.36
N LEU A 155 18.10 -3.01 6.20
CA LEU A 155 17.39 -3.67 7.29
C LEU A 155 18.25 -4.73 7.98
N ARG A 156 18.92 -5.59 7.21
CA ARG A 156 19.86 -6.59 7.73
C ARG A 156 20.96 -5.93 8.55
N TRP A 157 21.60 -4.91 7.99
CA TRP A 157 22.68 -4.17 8.65
C TRP A 157 22.20 -3.52 9.97
N GLU A 158 21.00 -2.93 9.98
CA GLU A 158 20.38 -2.36 11.19
C GLU A 158 20.16 -3.40 12.29
N VAL A 159 19.69 -4.60 11.93
CA VAL A 159 19.47 -5.70 12.88
C VAL A 159 20.81 -6.24 13.43
N GLU A 160 21.87 -6.28 12.62
CA GLU A 160 23.20 -6.73 13.03
C GLU A 160 23.88 -5.75 14.01
N HIS A 161 23.70 -4.45 13.81
CA HIS A 161 24.50 -3.42 14.48
C HIS A 161 23.75 -2.67 15.59
N HIS A 162 22.43 -2.74 15.59
CA HIS A 162 21.60 -2.01 16.54
C HIS A 162 20.56 -2.91 17.20
N ARG A 163 20.03 -2.42 18.33
CA ARG A 163 18.91 -3.08 19.02
C ARG A 163 17.64 -2.31 18.75
N TRP A 164 16.69 -2.99 18.13
CA TRP A 164 15.35 -2.50 17.83
C TRP A 164 14.34 -3.44 18.46
N ASP A 165 13.24 -2.89 19.00
CA ASP A 165 12.13 -3.69 19.50
C ASP A 165 11.11 -3.95 18.37
N LEU A 166 10.91 -2.96 17.50
CA LEU A 166 10.01 -3.04 16.35
C LEU A 166 10.58 -2.29 15.14
N ILE A 167 10.68 -3.00 14.02
CA ILE A 167 11.04 -2.43 12.72
C ILE A 167 9.86 -2.59 11.78
N TYR A 168 9.49 -1.52 11.08
CA TYR A 168 8.64 -1.59 9.89
C TYR A 168 9.46 -1.24 8.66
N ALA A 169 9.42 -2.09 7.65
CA ALA A 169 10.07 -1.86 6.37
C ALA A 169 9.06 -1.97 5.22
N SER A 170 9.28 -1.23 4.13
CA SER A 170 8.45 -1.30 2.93
C SER A 170 9.25 -1.14 1.66
N THR A 171 9.09 -2.11 0.75
CA THR A 171 9.58 -2.06 -0.64
C THR A 171 8.72 -1.11 -1.50
N THR A 172 8.91 -1.15 -2.82
CA THR A 172 8.02 -0.55 -3.83
C THR A 172 7.50 -1.57 -4.82
N ASP A 173 6.36 -1.26 -5.42
CA ASP A 173 5.75 -1.97 -6.55
C ASP A 173 6.37 -1.67 -7.93
N TYR A 174 7.55 -1.01 -8.01
CA TYR A 174 8.12 -0.58 -9.30
C TYR A 174 8.28 -1.73 -10.30
N MET A 175 8.79 -2.89 -9.84
CA MET A 175 8.95 -4.07 -10.69
C MET A 175 7.59 -4.66 -11.08
N LEU A 176 6.63 -4.66 -10.18
CA LEU A 176 5.31 -5.27 -10.38
C LEU A 176 4.41 -4.47 -11.33
N HIS A 177 4.61 -3.15 -11.39
CA HIS A 177 4.00 -2.30 -12.41
C HIS A 177 4.51 -2.61 -13.83
N LYS A 178 5.71 -3.17 -13.97
CA LYS A 178 6.40 -3.39 -15.25
C LYS A 178 6.33 -4.82 -15.76
N HIS A 179 6.25 -5.78 -14.84
CA HIS A 179 6.46 -7.18 -15.15
C HIS A 179 5.29 -8.02 -14.64
N ASP A 180 4.83 -8.93 -15.48
CA ASP A 180 3.86 -9.96 -15.13
C ASP A 180 4.51 -11.02 -14.22
N PRO A 181 3.73 -11.73 -13.37
CA PRO A 181 4.28 -12.74 -12.47
C PRO A 181 5.15 -13.81 -13.15
N GLY A 182 4.91 -14.10 -14.43
CA GLY A 182 5.66 -15.11 -15.20
C GLY A 182 6.97 -14.61 -15.81
N ASP A 183 7.23 -13.31 -15.80
CA ASP A 183 8.43 -12.73 -16.41
C ASP A 183 9.69 -13.12 -15.62
N ASP A 184 10.81 -13.33 -16.31
CA ASP A 184 12.08 -13.72 -15.66
C ASP A 184 12.55 -12.61 -14.71
N GLU A 185 12.42 -11.34 -15.10
CA GLU A 185 12.92 -10.20 -14.33
C GLU A 185 12.28 -10.06 -12.94
N VAL A 186 10.96 -10.31 -12.82
CA VAL A 186 10.29 -10.24 -11.51
C VAL A 186 10.51 -11.50 -10.69
N ARG A 187 10.68 -12.66 -11.35
CA ARG A 187 11.00 -13.92 -10.66
C ARG A 187 12.40 -13.86 -10.05
N ASP A 188 13.39 -13.42 -10.81
CA ASP A 188 14.77 -13.22 -10.33
C ASP A 188 14.80 -12.17 -9.20
N TYR A 189 14.04 -11.09 -9.33
CA TYR A 189 13.88 -10.08 -8.29
C TYR A 189 13.30 -10.66 -6.99
N LEU A 190 12.24 -11.46 -7.07
CA LEU A 190 11.60 -12.07 -5.89
C LEU A 190 12.48 -13.15 -5.25
N SER A 191 13.23 -13.91 -6.04
CA SER A 191 14.24 -14.83 -5.53
C SER A 191 15.35 -14.10 -4.76
N ALA A 192 15.82 -12.96 -5.27
CA ALA A 192 16.80 -12.13 -4.55
C ALA A 192 16.22 -11.50 -3.27
N ILE A 193 14.93 -11.13 -3.26
CA ILE A 193 14.22 -10.71 -2.05
C ILE A 193 14.19 -11.87 -1.04
N ASP A 194 13.85 -13.09 -1.46
CA ASP A 194 13.78 -14.29 -0.62
C ASP A 194 15.12 -14.59 0.08
N GLU A 195 16.24 -14.54 -0.66
CA GLU A 195 17.59 -14.72 -0.12
C GLU A 195 17.94 -13.69 0.98
N GLU A 196 17.61 -12.41 0.76
CA GLU A 196 17.86 -11.36 1.76
C GLU A 196 16.93 -11.53 2.99
N LEU A 197 15.70 -12.00 2.81
CA LEU A 197 14.78 -12.30 3.91
C LEU A 197 15.25 -13.48 4.74
N GLU A 198 15.78 -14.53 4.12
CA GLU A 198 16.39 -15.66 4.83
C GLU A 198 17.58 -15.17 5.68
N ALA A 199 18.43 -14.33 5.10
CA ALA A 199 19.58 -13.76 5.80
C ALA A 199 19.15 -12.91 7.01
N ILE A 200 18.12 -12.07 6.87
CA ILE A 200 17.55 -11.28 7.98
C ILE A 200 16.96 -12.19 9.05
N TYR A 201 16.19 -13.20 8.65
CA TYR A 201 15.56 -14.14 9.58
C TYR A 201 16.60 -14.94 10.38
N GLY A 202 17.70 -15.33 9.73
CA GLY A 202 18.85 -16.01 10.35
C GLY A 202 19.51 -15.24 11.50
N LEU A 203 19.27 -13.93 11.62
CA LEU A 203 19.72 -13.11 12.76
C LEU A 203 18.86 -13.29 14.03
N GLY A 204 17.82 -14.13 13.98
CA GLY A 204 16.98 -14.45 15.13
C GLY A 204 15.87 -13.43 15.40
N VAL A 205 15.35 -12.79 14.35
CA VAL A 205 14.20 -11.87 14.44
C VAL A 205 12.88 -12.64 14.41
N ILE A 206 11.83 -11.99 14.90
CA ILE A 206 10.46 -12.38 14.61
C ILE A 206 10.05 -11.65 13.32
N LEU A 207 9.59 -12.39 12.32
CA LEU A 207 9.28 -11.85 11.00
C LEU A 207 7.78 -11.96 10.70
N GLY A 208 7.20 -10.88 10.18
CA GLY A 208 5.87 -10.88 9.56
C GLY A 208 5.91 -10.18 8.21
N LEU A 209 5.35 -10.82 7.19
CA LEU A 209 5.29 -10.34 5.81
C LEU A 209 3.84 -10.08 5.42
N THR A 210 3.59 -9.00 4.70
CA THR A 210 2.33 -8.78 3.98
C THR A 210 2.55 -7.91 2.75
N ALA A 211 1.47 -7.55 2.05
CA ALA A 211 1.47 -6.48 1.07
C ALA A 211 0.38 -5.46 1.39
N ASP A 212 0.54 -4.25 0.88
CA ASP A 212 -0.43 -3.17 0.94
C ASP A 212 -1.55 -3.38 -0.08
N HIS A 213 -1.24 -3.90 -1.26
CA HIS A 213 -2.18 -4.36 -2.29
C HIS A 213 -1.55 -5.43 -3.18
N GLY A 214 -2.35 -6.03 -4.06
CA GLY A 214 -1.88 -6.83 -5.19
C GLY A 214 -1.69 -6.00 -6.45
N MET A 215 -1.62 -6.67 -7.61
CA MET A 215 -1.39 -6.02 -8.90
C MET A 215 -2.10 -6.76 -10.04
N ARG A 216 -2.73 -6.04 -10.98
CA ARG A 216 -3.40 -6.63 -12.15
C ARG A 216 -3.02 -5.94 -13.44
N ALA A 217 -3.07 -6.70 -14.53
CA ALA A 217 -3.01 -6.14 -15.88
C ALA A 217 -4.26 -5.29 -16.14
N LYS A 218 -4.07 -4.12 -16.75
CA LYS A 218 -5.12 -3.18 -17.09
C LYS A 218 -5.08 -2.93 -18.60
N ARG A 219 -6.24 -3.02 -19.23
CA ARG A 219 -6.42 -3.01 -20.68
C ARG A 219 -7.20 -1.78 -21.16
N VAL A 220 -8.08 -1.23 -20.32
CA VAL A 220 -8.92 -0.11 -20.69
C VAL A 220 -8.91 0.96 -19.60
N ASN A 221 -8.82 2.22 -19.99
CA ASN A 221 -9.09 3.37 -19.12
C ASN A 221 -10.44 3.98 -19.47
N LEU A 222 -11.29 4.12 -18.45
CA LEU A 222 -12.52 4.88 -18.49
C LEU A 222 -12.30 6.27 -17.85
N ASP A 223 -12.63 7.31 -18.60
CA ASP A 223 -12.83 8.68 -18.10
C ASP A 223 -14.32 8.87 -17.75
N PRO A 224 -14.70 8.74 -16.47
CA PRO A 224 -16.09 8.94 -16.06
C PRO A 224 -16.53 10.40 -16.17
N VAL A 225 -15.61 11.38 -16.12
CA VAL A 225 -15.95 12.80 -16.29
C VAL A 225 -16.36 13.04 -17.74
N LYS A 226 -15.62 12.48 -18.70
CA LYS A 226 -15.97 12.57 -20.11
C LYS A 226 -17.30 11.89 -20.42
N LEU A 227 -17.55 10.71 -19.84
CA LEU A 227 -18.81 9.98 -20.00
C LEU A 227 -20.01 10.76 -19.46
N LEU A 228 -19.87 11.35 -18.27
CA LEU A 228 -20.91 12.18 -17.66
C LEU A 228 -21.16 13.47 -18.44
N ALA A 229 -20.11 14.06 -19.01
CA ALA A 229 -20.24 15.27 -19.82
C ALA A 229 -21.09 15.06 -21.08
N GLU A 230 -21.12 13.85 -21.65
CA GLU A 230 -22.02 13.49 -22.78
C GLU A 230 -23.51 13.55 -22.38
N HIS A 231 -23.79 13.50 -21.07
CA HIS A 231 -25.12 13.59 -20.48
C HIS A 231 -25.37 14.96 -19.82
N GLY A 232 -24.47 15.93 -20.00
CA GLY A 232 -24.60 17.27 -19.45
C GLY A 232 -24.29 17.39 -17.96
N ILE A 233 -23.62 16.39 -17.36
CA ILE A 233 -23.24 16.39 -15.94
C ILE A 233 -21.76 16.76 -15.81
N GLU A 234 -21.48 17.79 -15.02
CA GLU A 234 -20.11 18.19 -14.67
C GLU A 234 -19.64 17.47 -13.40
N ALA A 235 -18.39 17.01 -13.41
CA ALA A 235 -17.77 16.35 -12.26
C ALA A 235 -16.26 16.64 -12.21
N HIS A 236 -15.71 16.75 -10.99
CA HIS A 236 -14.27 16.70 -10.75
C HIS A 236 -13.87 15.28 -10.34
N LEU A 237 -12.82 14.73 -10.95
CA LEU A 237 -12.27 13.42 -10.62
C LEU A 237 -10.96 13.55 -9.85
N THR A 238 -10.88 12.80 -8.74
CA THR A 238 -9.62 12.51 -8.04
C THR A 238 -9.37 11.01 -8.05
N ALA A 239 -8.34 10.58 -8.79
CA ALA A 239 -7.90 9.19 -8.74
C ALA A 239 -7.28 8.89 -7.37
N ALA A 240 -7.70 7.80 -6.72
CA ALA A 240 -7.22 7.49 -5.37
C ALA A 240 -5.72 7.14 -5.35
N ILE A 241 -5.20 6.64 -6.46
CA ILE A 241 -3.80 6.24 -6.65
C ILE A 241 -2.88 7.42 -7.02
N ARG A 242 -3.44 8.61 -7.29
CA ARG A 242 -2.69 9.75 -7.86
C ARG A 242 -1.49 10.13 -6.99
N ASP A 243 -0.35 10.28 -7.64
CA ASP A 243 0.93 10.60 -7.02
C ASP A 243 1.61 11.77 -7.75
N GLU A 244 2.57 12.43 -7.09
CA GLU A 244 3.39 13.48 -7.70
C GLU A 244 4.28 12.93 -8.84
N HIS A 245 4.64 11.65 -8.76
CA HIS A 245 5.52 10.96 -9.69
C HIS A 245 4.74 10.15 -10.73
N TYR A 246 4.68 10.64 -11.96
CA TYR A 246 3.89 10.10 -13.08
C TYR A 246 4.35 8.73 -13.65
N VAL A 247 5.39 8.11 -13.07
CA VAL A 247 6.22 7.11 -13.78
C VAL A 247 5.60 5.71 -13.89
N HIS A 248 4.76 5.28 -12.93
CA HIS A 248 4.39 3.85 -12.81
C HIS A 248 3.07 3.47 -13.50
N HIS A 249 2.05 4.32 -13.37
CA HIS A 249 0.68 4.00 -13.76
C HIS A 249 -0.04 5.17 -14.46
N MET A 250 0.67 6.26 -14.79
CA MET A 250 0.07 7.46 -15.40
C MET A 250 -1.09 8.06 -14.58
N ASN A 251 -1.13 7.84 -13.25
CA ASN A 251 -2.26 8.15 -12.37
C ASN A 251 -3.56 7.38 -12.69
N LEU A 252 -3.47 6.25 -13.39
CA LEU A 252 -4.57 5.35 -13.71
C LEU A 252 -4.59 4.20 -12.70
N GLY A 253 -5.73 4.03 -12.03
CA GLY A 253 -5.93 2.96 -11.05
C GLY A 253 -7.37 2.49 -11.04
N GLY A 254 -7.64 1.45 -10.25
CA GLY A 254 -8.95 0.82 -10.18
C GLY A 254 -9.98 1.56 -9.32
N SER A 255 -9.68 2.77 -8.84
CA SER A 255 -10.57 3.55 -7.98
C SER A 255 -10.43 5.06 -8.15
N ALA A 256 -11.56 5.74 -8.08
CA ALA A 256 -11.63 7.20 -8.15
C ALA A 256 -12.78 7.74 -7.30
N TYR A 257 -12.63 9.00 -6.88
CA TYR A 257 -13.67 9.78 -6.25
C TYR A 257 -14.17 10.85 -7.22
N LEU A 258 -15.48 10.99 -7.35
CA LEU A 258 -16.10 12.08 -8.10
C LEU A 258 -16.74 13.10 -7.16
N TYR A 259 -16.59 14.37 -7.50
CA TYR A 259 -17.14 15.51 -6.79
C TYR A 259 -18.07 16.25 -7.75
N LEU A 260 -19.38 16.22 -7.48
CA LEU A 260 -20.43 16.70 -8.38
C LEU A 260 -21.74 17.02 -7.60
N GLU A 261 -22.69 17.68 -8.27
CA GLU A 261 -24.00 18.00 -7.67
C GLU A 261 -25.05 16.91 -7.97
N ASP A 262 -25.17 16.46 -9.22
CA ASP A 262 -26.20 15.51 -9.69
C ASP A 262 -25.86 14.04 -9.39
N VAL A 263 -25.71 13.69 -8.11
CA VAL A 263 -25.19 12.40 -7.63
C VAL A 263 -26.02 11.21 -8.11
N GLU A 264 -27.34 11.26 -8.00
CA GLU A 264 -28.24 10.13 -8.31
C GLU A 264 -28.22 9.78 -9.80
N GLU A 265 -28.30 10.79 -10.67
CA GLU A 265 -28.29 10.58 -12.12
C GLU A 265 -26.91 10.14 -12.61
N ALA A 266 -25.84 10.75 -12.10
CA ALA A 266 -24.48 10.30 -12.40
C ALA A 266 -24.24 8.85 -11.97
N ARG A 267 -24.72 8.47 -10.77
CA ARG A 267 -24.63 7.09 -10.30
C ARG A 267 -25.38 6.14 -11.24
N ARG A 268 -26.57 6.51 -11.71
CA ARG A 268 -27.36 5.68 -12.63
C ARG A 268 -26.59 5.41 -13.92
N ILE A 269 -26.06 6.48 -14.55
CA ILE A 269 -25.25 6.37 -15.78
C ILE A 269 -24.01 5.52 -15.56
N LEU A 270 -23.26 5.78 -14.48
CA LEU A 270 -22.00 5.09 -14.20
C LEU A 270 -22.18 3.63 -13.77
N SER A 271 -23.29 3.29 -13.12
CA SER A 271 -23.58 1.89 -12.73
C SER A 271 -23.94 1.00 -13.93
N GLU A 272 -24.30 1.60 -15.07
CA GLU A 272 -24.60 0.91 -16.32
C GLU A 272 -23.41 0.92 -17.29
N ALA A 273 -22.33 1.63 -16.95
CA ALA A 273 -21.14 1.77 -17.79
C ALA A 273 -20.26 0.51 -17.75
N GLU A 274 -19.74 0.12 -18.91
CA GLU A 274 -18.76 -0.96 -19.01
C GLU A 274 -17.49 -0.62 -18.21
N GLY A 275 -16.99 -1.57 -17.43
CA GLY A 275 -15.77 -1.38 -16.65
C GLY A 275 -15.97 -0.75 -15.27
N ILE A 276 -17.20 -0.43 -14.86
CA ILE A 276 -17.54 -0.03 -13.49
C ILE A 276 -18.12 -1.22 -12.73
N GLU A 277 -17.36 -1.74 -11.76
CA GLU A 277 -17.81 -2.80 -10.86
C GLU A 277 -18.75 -2.24 -9.78
N LEU A 278 -18.43 -1.06 -9.22
CA LEU A 278 -19.27 -0.38 -8.23
C LEU A 278 -19.26 1.14 -8.40
N ALA A 279 -20.44 1.75 -8.35
CA ALA A 279 -20.65 3.17 -8.12
C ALA A 279 -21.42 3.39 -6.81
N LEU A 280 -20.73 3.89 -5.78
CA LEU A 280 -21.26 4.06 -4.44
C LEU A 280 -21.36 5.54 -4.10
N THR A 281 -22.42 5.95 -3.41
CA THR A 281 -22.48 7.25 -2.76
C THR A 281 -21.41 7.37 -1.68
N ARG A 282 -21.07 8.61 -1.29
CA ARG A 282 -20.19 8.91 -0.15
C ARG A 282 -20.52 8.06 1.08
N ASP A 283 -21.80 7.97 1.40
CA ASP A 283 -22.26 7.33 2.62
C ASP A 283 -22.16 5.81 2.56
N GLU A 284 -22.54 5.21 1.42
CA GLU A 284 -22.37 3.78 1.17
C GLU A 284 -20.89 3.38 1.17
N ALA A 285 -20.03 4.18 0.52
CA ALA A 285 -18.59 3.94 0.48
C ALA A 285 -17.95 4.05 1.87
N ALA A 286 -18.30 5.09 2.63
CA ALA A 286 -17.81 5.30 3.98
C ALA A 286 -18.23 4.19 4.94
N GLU A 287 -19.47 3.70 4.84
CA GLU A 287 -19.94 2.59 5.67
C GLU A 287 -19.30 1.27 5.25
N ARG A 288 -19.32 0.94 3.96
CA ARG A 288 -18.84 -0.33 3.42
C ARG A 288 -17.34 -0.52 3.59
N PHE A 289 -16.55 0.50 3.27
CA PHE A 289 -15.08 0.45 3.28
C PHE A 289 -14.46 1.18 4.45
N ARG A 290 -15.28 1.67 5.39
CA ARG A 290 -14.83 2.34 6.61
C ARG A 290 -13.94 3.54 6.28
N LEU A 291 -14.40 4.38 5.34
CA LEU A 291 -13.68 5.55 4.82
C LEU A 291 -14.03 6.84 5.58
N PRO A 292 -13.09 7.81 5.66
CA PRO A 292 -13.36 9.11 6.26
C PRO A 292 -14.25 9.94 5.33
N ARG A 293 -15.55 10.07 5.69
CA ARG A 293 -16.58 10.78 4.89
C ARG A 293 -16.15 12.16 4.41
N ASP A 294 -15.37 12.87 5.20
CA ASP A 294 -14.93 14.23 4.93
C ASP A 294 -13.73 14.33 3.98
N ARG A 295 -13.18 13.20 3.51
CA ARG A 295 -12.04 13.13 2.59
C ARG A 295 -12.30 12.23 1.37
N ILE A 296 -13.57 12.04 1.01
CA ILE A 296 -13.99 11.29 -0.18
C ILE A 296 -15.03 12.06 -0.99
N GLY A 297 -15.16 11.70 -2.27
CA GLY A 297 -16.10 12.30 -3.22
C GLY A 297 -17.57 12.07 -2.85
N ASP A 298 -18.48 12.65 -3.64
CA ASP A 298 -19.92 12.34 -3.55
C ASP A 298 -20.22 10.94 -4.09
N LEU A 299 -19.43 10.51 -5.09
CA LEU A 299 -19.38 9.12 -5.55
C LEU A 299 -17.97 8.55 -5.39
N MET A 300 -17.90 7.28 -5.02
CA MET A 300 -16.72 6.43 -5.15
C MET A 300 -16.98 5.40 -6.24
N LEU A 301 -16.04 5.33 -7.18
CA LEU A 301 -16.05 4.35 -8.27
C LEU A 301 -14.98 3.30 -8.02
N LEU A 302 -15.34 2.05 -8.26
CA LEU A 302 -14.42 0.91 -8.33
C LEU A 302 -14.56 0.27 -9.71
N ALA A 303 -13.43 0.13 -10.39
CA ALA A 303 -13.38 -0.47 -11.71
C ALA A 303 -13.38 -2.00 -11.66
N GLU A 304 -13.83 -2.61 -12.74
CA GLU A 304 -13.61 -4.02 -13.02
C GLU A 304 -12.10 -4.35 -13.16
N GLU A 305 -11.76 -5.64 -13.13
CA GLU A 305 -10.37 -6.11 -13.02
C GLU A 305 -9.42 -5.56 -14.10
N GLU A 306 -9.84 -5.50 -15.36
CA GLU A 306 -8.99 -5.02 -16.45
C GLU A 306 -9.13 -3.51 -16.72
N TYR A 307 -9.93 -2.80 -15.91
CA TYR A 307 -10.24 -1.40 -16.11
C TYR A 307 -9.50 -0.48 -15.14
N THR A 308 -9.27 0.75 -15.59
CA THR A 308 -8.77 1.87 -14.79
C THR A 308 -9.67 3.08 -14.94
N LEU A 309 -9.57 3.99 -13.97
CA LEU A 309 -10.31 5.25 -13.93
C LEU A 309 -9.33 6.41 -13.97
N GLY A 310 -9.50 7.30 -14.94
CA GLY A 310 -8.65 8.46 -15.10
C GLY A 310 -9.03 9.32 -16.31
N LEU A 311 -8.56 10.56 -16.30
CA LEU A 311 -8.93 11.55 -17.31
C LEU A 311 -8.37 11.19 -18.70
N ASN A 312 -9.21 11.33 -19.72
CA ASN A 312 -8.89 11.14 -21.11
C ASN A 312 -9.67 12.17 -21.97
N PRO A 313 -9.00 13.20 -22.52
CA PRO A 313 -9.70 14.31 -23.18
C PRO A 313 -10.41 13.91 -24.48
N SER A 314 -9.94 12.84 -25.13
CA SER A 314 -10.38 12.44 -26.47
C SER A 314 -11.70 11.66 -26.46
N SER A 315 -11.90 10.77 -25.51
CA SER A 315 -13.03 9.82 -25.47
C SER A 315 -13.26 9.28 -24.05
N PRO A 316 -14.46 8.81 -23.71
CA PRO A 316 -14.69 8.12 -22.44
C PRO A 316 -13.80 6.89 -22.26
N TYR A 317 -13.54 6.12 -23.32
CA TYR A 317 -12.72 4.90 -23.26
C TYR A 317 -11.43 5.04 -24.06
N ARG A 318 -10.34 4.46 -23.54
CA ARG A 318 -9.06 4.36 -24.22
C ARG A 318 -8.37 3.06 -23.85
N ASP A 319 -7.86 2.35 -24.85
CA ASP A 319 -6.97 1.21 -24.62
C ASP A 319 -5.69 1.66 -23.93
N VAL A 320 -5.29 0.87 -22.94
CA VAL A 320 -4.03 1.02 -22.21
C VAL A 320 -3.37 -0.34 -22.09
N GLU A 321 -2.06 -0.34 -21.90
CA GLU A 321 -1.30 -1.54 -21.60
C GLU A 321 -0.37 -1.21 -20.44
N LEU A 322 -0.85 -1.51 -19.23
CA LEU A 322 -0.13 -1.25 -17.99
C LEU A 322 -0.56 -2.26 -16.93
N ARG A 323 0.16 -2.28 -15.82
CA ARG A 323 -0.26 -2.99 -14.61
C ARG A 323 -0.55 -1.97 -13.53
N SER A 324 -1.65 -2.12 -12.80
CA SER A 324 -2.03 -1.19 -11.73
C SER A 324 -2.93 -1.87 -10.71
N HIS A 325 -3.36 -1.08 -9.73
CA HIS A 325 -4.10 -1.51 -8.56
C HIS A 325 -5.12 -0.43 -8.14
N GLY A 326 -5.80 -0.65 -7.01
CA GLY A 326 -6.75 0.29 -6.42
C GLY A 326 -8.21 -0.17 -6.42
N SER A 327 -8.53 -1.28 -7.09
CA SER A 327 -9.88 -1.89 -7.14
C SER A 327 -10.07 -2.99 -6.07
N LEU A 328 -11.20 -3.71 -6.15
CA LEU A 328 -11.42 -4.91 -5.34
C LEU A 328 -10.50 -6.08 -5.73
N HIS A 329 -10.01 -6.12 -6.97
CA HIS A 329 -9.30 -7.27 -7.53
C HIS A 329 -7.84 -7.37 -7.05
N GLU A 330 -7.33 -6.29 -6.45
CA GLU A 330 -6.00 -6.20 -5.83
C GLU A 330 -6.07 -6.21 -4.30
N ALA A 331 -7.20 -6.59 -3.70
CA ALA A 331 -7.37 -6.57 -2.25
C ALA A 331 -6.82 -7.82 -1.54
N ASP A 332 -6.57 -8.91 -2.28
CA ASP A 332 -6.15 -10.18 -1.70
C ASP A 332 -4.63 -10.26 -1.66
N VAL A 333 -4.06 -10.14 -0.46
CA VAL A 333 -2.62 -10.06 -0.22
C VAL A 333 -2.15 -11.19 0.69
N PRO A 334 -0.89 -11.65 0.59
CA PRO A 334 -0.32 -12.58 1.54
C PRO A 334 -0.24 -11.94 2.92
N LEU A 335 -0.45 -12.75 3.97
CA LEU A 335 -0.01 -12.46 5.33
C LEU A 335 0.68 -13.70 5.86
N ILE A 336 1.96 -13.57 6.19
CA ILE A 336 2.84 -14.68 6.58
C ILE A 336 3.56 -14.28 7.87
N LEU A 337 3.58 -15.16 8.86
CA LEU A 337 4.20 -14.92 10.17
C LEU A 337 5.14 -16.07 10.50
N SER A 338 6.32 -15.73 11.03
CA SER A 338 7.25 -16.70 11.62
C SER A 338 6.83 -17.19 13.02
N LEU A 339 5.69 -16.70 13.54
CA LEU A 339 5.13 -17.09 14.83
C LEU A 339 3.92 -17.98 14.66
N ASP A 340 3.77 -18.94 15.56
CA ASP A 340 2.50 -19.64 15.74
C ASP A 340 1.46 -18.69 16.38
N ARG A 341 0.38 -18.45 15.63
CA ARG A 341 -0.70 -17.53 15.95
C ARG A 341 -2.01 -18.09 15.43
N GLN A 342 -2.99 -18.19 16.31
CA GLN A 342 -4.34 -18.55 15.90
C GLN A 342 -4.99 -17.39 15.14
N LEU A 343 -5.27 -17.61 13.85
CA LEU A 343 -6.06 -16.72 13.03
C LEU A 343 -7.56 -17.02 13.25
N ARG A 344 -8.40 -15.97 13.28
CA ARG A 344 -9.85 -16.10 13.44
C ARG A 344 -10.57 -15.12 12.52
N GLY A 345 -11.61 -15.61 11.85
CA GLY A 345 -12.45 -14.79 10.97
C GLY A 345 -11.70 -14.32 9.72
N VAL A 346 -12.22 -13.25 9.11
CA VAL A 346 -11.56 -12.56 8.00
C VAL A 346 -10.33 -11.83 8.54
N VAL A 347 -9.18 -12.10 7.94
CA VAL A 347 -7.92 -11.43 8.27
C VAL A 347 -7.71 -10.27 7.31
N GLU A 348 -7.28 -9.13 7.84
CA GLU A 348 -6.98 -7.92 7.09
C GLU A 348 -5.50 -7.57 7.25
N ASN A 349 -4.86 -6.97 6.24
CA ASN A 349 -3.42 -6.65 6.30
C ASN A 349 -3.09 -5.69 7.47
N ARG A 350 -4.05 -4.85 7.88
CA ARG A 350 -3.95 -3.97 9.06
C ARG A 350 -3.64 -4.71 10.37
N LEU A 351 -3.87 -6.02 10.42
CA LEU A 351 -3.64 -6.86 11.59
C LEU A 351 -2.19 -7.37 11.71
N LEU A 352 -1.30 -7.09 10.74
CA LEU A 352 0.09 -7.55 10.76
C LEU A 352 0.79 -7.27 12.10
N LEU A 353 0.87 -5.99 12.51
CA LEU A 353 1.53 -5.61 13.77
C LEU A 353 0.82 -6.18 15.02
N PRO A 354 -0.53 -6.14 15.13
CA PRO A 354 -1.26 -6.82 16.20
C PRO A 354 -0.98 -8.32 16.33
N LEU A 355 -0.82 -9.03 15.22
CA LEU A 355 -0.51 -10.46 15.20
C LEU A 355 0.94 -10.72 15.65
N LEU A 356 1.85 -9.78 15.36
CA LEU A 356 3.22 -9.77 15.86
C LEU A 356 3.33 -9.32 17.34
N GLY A 357 2.23 -8.92 17.97
CA GLY A 357 2.16 -8.59 19.40
C GLY A 357 2.10 -7.10 19.74
N PHE A 358 2.08 -6.21 18.74
CA PHE A 358 1.96 -4.77 18.95
C PHE A 358 0.52 -4.30 18.80
N ARG A 359 -0.12 -3.95 19.92
CA ARG A 359 -1.51 -3.48 19.96
C ARG A 359 -1.58 -2.08 20.56
N ALA A 360 -2.48 -1.24 20.04
CA ALA A 360 -2.70 0.11 20.53
C ALA A 360 -3.01 0.12 22.04
N ASP A 361 -3.75 -0.89 22.53
CA ASP A 361 -4.23 -0.95 23.92
C ASP A 361 -3.52 -2.02 24.79
N ALA A 362 -2.32 -2.49 24.40
CA ALA A 362 -1.60 -3.44 25.26
C ALA A 362 -1.31 -2.78 26.63
N PRO A 363 -1.72 -3.38 27.77
CA PRO A 363 -1.53 -2.79 29.09
C PRO A 363 -0.04 -2.58 29.38
N ARG A 364 0.26 -1.52 30.15
CA ARG A 364 1.61 -1.17 30.60
C ARG A 364 2.22 -2.22 31.51
#